data_AF-A0A1D6GAL8-F1
#
_entry.id   AF-A0A1D6GAL8-F1
#
_cell.length_a   1.000
_cell.length_b   1.000
_cell.length_c   1.000
_cell.angle_alpha   90.00
_cell.angle_beta   90.00
_cell.angle_gamma   90.00
#
_symmetry.space_group_name_H-M   'P 1'
#
loop_
_entity.id
_entity.type
_entity.pdbx_description
1 polymer ?
#
loop_
_entity_poly.entity_id
_entity_poly.type
_entity_poly.pdbx_seq_one_letter_code
_entity_poly.pdbx_strand_id
1 'polypeptide(L)'
;MRVTRRDEHRAAAAAFLYAVTVLGVLAGSAGVRAFDDGTAVYIVTMKQAPVFHRRLNLEKFGSSRVANAAGRGGGGGGGGGDTPTTSVLRKPRQGSPKPMNYGSYIVHLQNSLLKRTLRGERYIKLYSYRYLINGFAVVITPLQADKLSRRKEVANVMLDYSVRTATTHTPEFLGLPQGAWVQEGGPQFAGQGVVIGLIDTGIDPTHPSFADDLSTDSYPVPAHYSGICEVTNDFPSGSCNRKLVGARHFAASAITRGVFNASQDLASPSDSDGHGTHTASIAAGNHGIPVAVSGHQFGNASGMAPRAHIAVYKALYKSFGGFAADVVAAIDQVLFC
;
A
#
# COMPACT_ATOMS: atom_id res chain seq x y z
N MET A 1 -44.24 44.12 5.73
CA MET A 1 -43.92 42.67 5.79
C MET A 1 -42.47 42.49 5.37
N ARG A 2 -41.58 42.26 6.34
CA ARG A 2 -40.13 42.06 6.12
C ARG A 2 -39.91 40.57 5.88
N VAL A 3 -39.60 40.18 4.65
CA VAL A 3 -39.12 38.82 4.34
C VAL A 3 -37.66 38.76 4.77
N THR A 4 -37.36 37.83 5.68
CA THR A 4 -36.04 37.68 6.30
C THR A 4 -35.07 37.00 5.34
N ARG A 5 -33.86 37.57 5.22
CA ARG A 5 -32.66 37.09 4.48
C ARG A 5 -32.17 35.68 4.82
N ARG A 6 -32.92 34.90 5.61
CA ARG A 6 -32.59 33.53 6.05
C ARG A 6 -33.13 32.45 5.10
N ASP A 7 -34.09 32.77 4.24
CA ASP A 7 -34.69 31.78 3.32
C ASP A 7 -33.92 31.65 1.99
N GLU A 8 -33.19 32.68 1.55
CA GLU A 8 -32.35 32.61 0.33
C GLU A 8 -31.13 31.67 0.51
N HIS A 9 -30.58 31.58 1.72
CA HIS A 9 -29.45 30.69 2.00
C HIS A 9 -29.85 29.21 2.09
N ARG A 10 -31.11 28.90 2.42
CA ARG A 10 -31.63 27.51 2.44
C ARG A 10 -32.00 27.02 1.05
N ALA A 11 -32.50 27.90 0.18
CA ALA A 11 -32.78 27.57 -1.22
C ALA A 11 -31.50 27.32 -2.03
N ALA A 12 -30.42 28.07 -1.79
CA ALA A 12 -29.13 27.87 -2.46
C ALA A 12 -28.43 26.56 -2.03
N ALA A 13 -28.57 26.15 -0.75
CA ALA A 13 -28.01 24.89 -0.26
C ALA A 13 -28.78 23.66 -0.78
N ALA A 14 -30.12 23.76 -0.93
CA ALA A 14 -30.93 22.70 -1.51
C ALA A 14 -30.70 22.52 -3.02
N ALA A 15 -30.44 23.61 -3.76
CA ALA A 15 -30.08 23.56 -5.18
C ALA A 15 -28.68 22.95 -5.43
N PHE A 16 -27.73 23.16 -4.51
CA PHE A 16 -26.41 22.53 -4.58
C PHE A 16 -26.46 21.03 -4.24
N LEU A 17 -27.31 20.61 -3.29
CA LEU A 17 -27.49 19.19 -2.99
C LEU A 17 -28.20 18.43 -4.13
N TYR A 18 -29.16 19.07 -4.82
CA TYR A 18 -29.84 18.47 -5.98
C TYR A 18 -28.95 18.41 -7.24
N ALA A 19 -28.07 19.38 -7.45
CA ALA A 19 -27.13 19.35 -8.58
C ALA A 19 -26.05 18.26 -8.43
N VAL A 20 -25.67 17.91 -7.21
CA VAL A 20 -24.71 16.82 -6.93
C VAL A 20 -25.37 15.44 -7.03
N THR A 21 -26.66 15.31 -6.72
CA THR A 21 -27.38 14.03 -6.88
C THR A 21 -27.85 13.77 -8.32
N VAL A 22 -28.13 14.81 -9.12
CA VAL A 22 -28.58 14.64 -10.52
C VAL A 22 -27.42 14.45 -11.51
N LEU A 23 -26.19 14.89 -11.21
CA LEU A 23 -25.02 14.46 -11.99
C LEU A 23 -24.57 13.01 -11.69
N GLY A 24 -25.08 12.40 -10.62
CA GLY A 24 -24.72 11.05 -10.17
C GLY A 24 -25.62 9.92 -10.68
N VAL A 25 -26.72 10.21 -11.38
CA VAL A 25 -27.75 9.20 -11.75
C VAL A 25 -27.95 9.06 -13.27
N LEU A 26 -27.15 9.74 -14.09
CA LEU A 26 -27.11 9.53 -15.56
C LEU A 26 -25.71 9.15 -16.07
N ALA A 27 -24.88 8.55 -15.22
CA ALA A 27 -23.90 7.59 -15.71
C ALA A 27 -24.65 6.28 -15.93
N GLY A 28 -25.23 6.14 -17.12
CA GLY A 28 -25.79 4.89 -17.58
C GLY A 28 -24.80 3.75 -17.38
N SER A 29 -25.33 2.55 -17.46
CA SER A 29 -24.65 1.28 -17.69
C SER A 29 -23.63 1.35 -18.83
N ALA A 30 -22.53 2.09 -18.64
CA ALA A 30 -21.27 1.87 -19.28
C ALA A 30 -20.63 0.69 -18.56
N GLY A 31 -21.27 -0.48 -18.73
CA GLY A 31 -20.62 -1.75 -18.50
C GLY A 31 -19.27 -1.67 -19.18
N VAL A 32 -18.23 -1.98 -18.42
CA VAL A 32 -16.88 -2.22 -18.94
C VAL A 32 -17.06 -3.03 -20.22
N ARG A 33 -16.84 -2.39 -21.38
CA ARG A 33 -16.96 -3.09 -22.67
C ARG A 33 -16.00 -4.26 -22.58
N ALA A 34 -16.55 -5.48 -22.66
CA ALA A 34 -15.79 -6.72 -22.72
C ALA A 34 -14.64 -6.49 -23.71
N PHE A 35 -13.42 -6.67 -23.22
CA PHE A 35 -12.28 -6.61 -24.13
C PHE A 35 -12.37 -7.78 -25.11
N ASP A 36 -11.87 -7.55 -26.33
CA ASP A 36 -11.71 -8.56 -27.37
C ASP A 36 -11.07 -9.86 -26.82
N ASP A 37 -11.41 -10.97 -27.48
CA ASP A 37 -11.08 -12.38 -27.19
C ASP A 37 -9.57 -12.73 -27.18
N GLY A 38 -8.70 -11.73 -26.97
CA GLY A 38 -7.25 -11.87 -27.01
C GLY A 38 -6.47 -10.85 -26.19
N THR A 39 -7.09 -10.14 -25.23
CA THR A 39 -6.33 -9.30 -24.27
C THR A 39 -6.20 -9.95 -22.90
N ALA A 40 -5.09 -9.67 -22.23
CA ALA A 40 -4.84 -10.12 -20.87
C ALA A 40 -4.13 -9.02 -20.07
N VAL A 41 -4.06 -9.20 -18.75
CA VAL A 41 -3.27 -8.31 -17.88
C VAL A 41 -1.82 -8.75 -17.90
N TYR A 42 -0.92 -7.81 -18.21
CA TYR A 42 0.52 -7.98 -18.14
C TYR A 42 1.12 -7.03 -17.12
N ILE A 43 2.09 -7.53 -16.36
CA ILE A 43 2.96 -6.75 -15.49
C ILE A 43 4.24 -6.45 -16.27
N VAL A 44 4.50 -5.16 -16.50
CA VAL A 44 5.69 -4.68 -17.20
C VAL A 44 6.62 -4.03 -16.19
N THR A 45 7.85 -4.52 -16.12
CA THR A 45 8.90 -3.96 -15.26
C THR A 45 9.95 -3.23 -16.09
N MET A 46 10.39 -2.09 -15.60
CA MET A 46 11.36 -1.23 -16.26
C MET A 46 12.76 -1.39 -15.65
N LYS A 47 13.81 -1.19 -16.45
CA LYS A 47 15.20 -1.30 -15.98
C LYS A 47 15.60 -0.18 -15.00
N GLN A 48 14.95 0.98 -15.09
CA GLN A 48 15.23 2.10 -14.21
C GLN A 48 14.81 1.77 -12.77
N ALA A 49 15.69 1.99 -11.80
CA ALA A 49 15.46 1.61 -10.41
C ALA A 49 14.21 2.27 -9.77
N PRO A 50 13.48 1.57 -8.90
CA PRO A 50 12.31 2.10 -8.18
C PRO A 50 12.69 3.17 -7.14
N VAL A 51 11.68 3.81 -6.54
CA VAL A 51 11.84 4.87 -5.53
C VAL A 51 12.59 4.36 -4.29
N PHE A 52 12.27 3.16 -3.79
CA PHE A 52 12.85 2.62 -2.57
C PHE A 52 14.38 2.45 -2.67
N HIS A 53 14.87 1.99 -3.82
CA HIS A 53 16.31 1.83 -4.06
C HIS A 53 17.09 3.15 -3.93
N ARG A 54 16.47 4.27 -4.35
CA ARG A 54 17.12 5.59 -4.25
C ARG A 54 17.11 6.14 -2.82
N ARG A 55 16.08 5.83 -2.03
CA ARG A 55 15.98 6.20 -0.60
C ARG A 55 17.11 5.55 0.21
N LEU A 56 17.33 4.25 0.03
CA LEU A 56 18.42 3.51 0.69
C LEU A 56 19.81 4.05 0.33
N ASN A 57 20.03 4.43 -0.93
CA ASN A 57 21.31 5.01 -1.34
C ASN A 57 21.54 6.40 -0.71
N LEU A 58 20.50 7.23 -0.58
CA LEU A 58 20.62 8.54 0.08
C LEU A 58 20.91 8.40 1.59
N GLU A 59 20.29 7.44 2.28
CA GLU A 59 20.56 7.20 3.70
C GLU A 59 21.96 6.61 3.95
N LYS A 60 22.45 5.70 3.09
CA LYS A 60 23.82 5.20 3.16
C LYS A 60 24.88 6.30 2.99
N PHE A 61 24.64 7.30 2.14
CA PHE A 61 25.55 8.44 1.98
C PHE A 61 25.39 9.53 3.05
N GLY A 62 24.23 9.61 3.72
CA GLY A 62 23.99 10.54 4.83
C GLY A 62 24.66 10.14 6.15
N SER A 63 24.89 8.85 6.35
CA SER A 63 25.47 8.31 7.60
C SER A 63 27.02 8.43 7.69
N SER A 64 27.71 8.83 6.61
CA SER A 64 29.18 9.04 6.62
C SER A 64 29.65 10.43 7.09
N ARG A 65 28.81 11.19 7.81
CA ARG A 65 29.19 12.50 8.35
C ARG A 65 29.02 12.62 9.86
N VAL A 66 29.58 11.68 10.63
CA VAL A 66 29.94 11.91 12.03
C VAL A 66 31.20 11.13 12.37
N ALA A 67 32.37 11.74 12.14
CA ALA A 67 33.60 11.57 12.92
C ALA A 67 34.73 12.36 12.24
N ASN A 68 35.06 13.52 12.81
CA ASN A 68 36.43 14.05 12.99
C ASN A 68 36.40 15.58 13.07
N ALA A 69 36.31 16.08 14.31
CA ALA A 69 36.67 17.44 14.68
C ALA A 69 37.41 17.43 16.02
N ALA A 70 38.66 16.99 15.98
CA ALA A 70 39.77 17.36 16.88
C ALA A 70 41.03 16.86 16.16
N GLY A 71 42.10 17.60 15.87
CA GLY A 71 42.52 18.90 16.35
C GLY A 71 44.03 18.84 16.58
N ARG A 72 44.82 19.12 15.52
CA ARG A 72 46.21 19.62 15.49
C ARG A 72 47.39 18.72 15.90
N GLY A 73 48.40 18.65 15.01
CA GLY A 73 49.80 18.48 15.38
C GLY A 73 50.74 17.94 14.29
N GLY A 74 51.46 18.83 13.58
CA GLY A 74 52.89 18.67 13.23
C GLY A 74 53.35 17.73 12.08
N GLY A 75 54.11 18.31 11.13
CA GLY A 75 55.42 17.75 10.71
C GLY A 75 55.53 16.95 9.39
N GLY A 76 56.05 17.64 8.35
CA GLY A 76 57.09 17.23 7.38
C GLY A 76 57.27 15.80 6.83
N GLY A 77 57.55 15.71 5.52
CA GLY A 77 58.34 14.61 4.91
C GLY A 77 57.67 13.90 3.73
N GLY A 78 58.32 13.90 2.57
CA GLY A 78 57.81 13.35 1.31
C GLY A 78 57.94 11.83 1.12
N GLY A 79 57.33 11.33 0.04
CA GLY A 79 57.47 9.96 -0.46
C GLY A 79 56.33 9.62 -1.42
N GLY A 80 56.66 9.30 -2.68
CA GLY A 80 55.71 8.97 -3.74
C GLY A 80 55.01 7.62 -3.57
N GLY A 81 53.85 7.47 -4.21
CA GLY A 81 53.13 6.20 -4.31
C GLY A 81 51.69 6.38 -4.78
N ASP A 82 51.46 6.10 -6.07
CA ASP A 82 50.23 5.64 -6.73
C ASP A 82 48.87 6.22 -6.31
N THR A 83 48.42 7.21 -7.08
CA THR A 83 47.02 7.64 -7.14
C THR A 83 46.14 6.58 -7.83
N PRO A 84 45.07 6.07 -7.20
CA PRO A 84 43.98 5.43 -7.93
C PRO A 84 43.14 6.55 -8.56
N THR A 85 42.99 6.52 -9.88
CA THR A 85 42.11 7.41 -10.64
C THR A 85 40.65 7.23 -10.20
N THR A 86 40.19 8.02 -9.24
CA THR A 86 38.76 8.20 -8.99
C THR A 86 38.18 9.00 -10.16
N SER A 87 37.39 8.35 -10.99
CA SER A 87 36.59 9.02 -12.03
C SER A 87 35.67 10.04 -11.38
N VAL A 88 36.06 11.32 -11.43
CA VAL A 88 35.22 12.43 -10.97
C VAL A 88 34.01 12.52 -11.90
N LEU A 89 32.88 11.97 -11.46
CA LEU A 89 31.58 12.23 -12.06
C LEU A 89 31.30 13.73 -11.96
N ARG A 90 31.45 14.43 -13.09
CA ARG A 90 31.10 15.85 -13.24
C ARG A 90 29.66 16.08 -12.77
N LYS A 91 29.50 16.98 -11.79
CA LYS A 91 28.18 17.51 -11.38
C LYS A 91 27.43 18.03 -12.62
N PRO A 92 26.15 17.68 -12.82
CA PRO A 92 25.32 18.36 -13.81
C PRO A 92 25.22 19.84 -13.45
N ARG A 93 25.47 20.69 -14.46
CA ARG A 93 25.36 22.15 -14.40
C ARG A 93 23.95 22.54 -13.94
N GLN A 94 23.88 23.45 -12.96
CA GLN A 94 22.63 23.99 -12.43
C GLN A 94 21.81 24.67 -13.54
N GLY A 95 20.61 24.14 -13.70
CA GLY A 95 19.53 24.64 -14.53
C GLY A 95 18.34 23.73 -14.31
N SER A 96 17.98 23.49 -13.04
CA SER A 96 16.92 22.55 -12.69
C SER A 96 15.58 23.29 -12.56
N PRO A 97 14.58 22.97 -13.38
CA PRO A 97 13.18 23.15 -13.01
C PRO A 97 12.96 22.50 -11.63
N LYS A 98 12.02 23.03 -10.83
CA LYS A 98 11.66 22.52 -9.47
C LYS A 98 11.85 21.00 -9.37
N PRO A 99 12.53 20.47 -8.32
CA PRO A 99 12.84 19.05 -8.25
C PRO A 99 11.53 18.26 -8.27
N MET A 100 11.23 17.66 -9.41
CA MET A 100 10.08 16.79 -9.56
C MET A 100 10.30 15.61 -8.63
N ASN A 101 9.32 15.35 -7.74
CA ASN A 101 9.35 14.18 -6.87
C ASN A 101 9.68 12.94 -7.72
N TYR A 102 10.70 12.16 -7.31
CA TYR A 102 11.20 11.03 -8.10
C TYR A 102 10.09 10.02 -8.41
N GLY A 103 9.13 9.83 -7.49
CA GLY A 103 7.94 9.01 -7.74
C GLY A 103 7.10 9.52 -8.91
N SER A 104 6.89 10.83 -9.01
CA SER A 104 6.21 11.44 -10.16
C SER A 104 6.99 11.22 -11.45
N TYR A 105 8.32 11.43 -11.42
CA TYR A 105 9.19 11.17 -12.56
C TYR A 105 9.06 9.73 -13.08
N ILE A 106 9.04 8.74 -12.19
CA ILE A 106 8.84 7.34 -12.55
C ILE A 106 7.50 7.12 -13.26
N VAL A 107 6.40 7.66 -12.72
CA VAL A 107 5.07 7.55 -13.36
C VAL A 107 5.05 8.21 -14.74
N HIS A 108 5.67 9.37 -14.89
CA HIS A 108 5.80 10.03 -16.19
C HIS A 108 6.57 9.16 -17.19
N LEU A 109 7.68 8.54 -16.78
CA LEU A 109 8.46 7.65 -17.63
C LEU A 109 7.63 6.44 -18.11
N GLN A 110 6.88 5.81 -17.20
CA GLN A 110 5.98 4.70 -17.52
C GLN A 110 4.90 5.12 -18.53
N ASN A 111 4.24 6.25 -18.28
CA ASN A 111 3.16 6.74 -19.14
C ASN A 111 3.68 7.15 -20.52
N SER A 112 4.87 7.76 -20.59
CA SER A 112 5.50 8.09 -21.85
C SER A 112 5.92 6.85 -22.64
N LEU A 113 6.40 5.80 -21.98
CA LEU A 113 6.72 4.52 -22.64
C LEU A 113 5.47 3.89 -23.28
N LEU A 114 4.38 3.78 -22.51
CA LEU A 114 3.10 3.24 -22.99
C LEU A 114 2.58 4.02 -24.20
N LYS A 115 2.48 5.35 -24.08
CA LYS A 115 1.98 6.22 -25.15
C LYS A 115 2.81 6.16 -26.43
N ARG A 116 4.14 6.04 -26.32
CA ARG A 116 5.03 5.95 -27.49
C ARG A 116 4.97 4.58 -28.15
N THR A 117 4.94 3.51 -27.35
CA THR A 117 5.05 2.13 -27.86
C THR A 117 3.74 1.65 -28.46
N LEU A 118 2.61 2.01 -27.86
CA LEU A 118 1.27 1.60 -28.27
C LEU A 118 0.49 2.77 -28.89
N ARG A 119 1.18 3.64 -29.64
CA ARG A 119 0.58 4.85 -30.21
C ARG A 119 -0.54 4.48 -31.18
N GLY A 120 -1.74 4.98 -30.92
CA GLY A 120 -2.93 4.69 -31.74
C GLY A 120 -3.58 3.34 -31.44
N GLU A 121 -3.08 2.60 -30.45
CA GLU A 121 -3.66 1.33 -30.02
C GLU A 121 -4.39 1.48 -28.70
N ARG A 122 -5.42 0.66 -28.48
CA ARG A 122 -6.19 0.64 -27.23
C ARG A 122 -5.45 -0.17 -26.18
N TYR A 123 -5.36 0.38 -24.97
CA TYR A 123 -4.86 -0.28 -23.77
C TYR A 123 -5.52 0.33 -22.52
N ILE A 124 -5.56 -0.41 -21.41
CA ILE A 124 -5.94 0.14 -20.10
C ILE A 124 -4.80 -0.09 -19.11
N LYS A 125 -4.30 0.98 -18.50
CA LYS A 125 -3.32 0.87 -17.41
C LYS A 125 -4.09 0.70 -16.10
N LEU A 126 -3.87 -0.42 -15.41
CA LEU A 126 -4.51 -0.73 -14.13
C LEU A 126 -3.76 -0.09 -12.96
N TYR A 127 -2.43 -0.28 -12.93
CA TYR A 127 -1.58 0.16 -11.82
C TYR A 127 -0.30 0.83 -12.29
N SER A 128 0.26 1.69 -11.44
CA SER A 128 1.60 2.23 -11.56
C SER A 128 2.38 1.89 -10.29
N TYR A 129 3.35 0.99 -10.40
CA TYR A 129 4.21 0.61 -9.29
C TYR A 129 5.43 1.54 -9.26
N ARG A 130 5.77 2.07 -8.08
CA ARG A 130 6.79 3.11 -7.94
C ARG A 130 7.83 2.76 -6.88
N TYR A 131 7.41 2.12 -5.80
CA TYR A 131 8.21 1.90 -4.59
C TYR A 131 8.89 0.54 -4.60
N LEU A 132 8.12 -0.54 -4.81
CA LEU A 132 8.62 -1.90 -4.83
C LEU A 132 9.38 -2.18 -6.13
N ILE A 133 8.69 -1.95 -7.24
CA ILE A 133 9.21 -2.10 -8.60
C ILE A 133 8.90 -0.84 -9.39
N ASN A 134 9.75 -0.49 -10.34
CA ASN A 134 9.38 0.48 -11.35
C ASN A 134 8.67 -0.27 -12.47
N GLY A 135 7.34 -0.18 -12.50
CA GLY A 135 6.56 -0.93 -13.47
C GLY A 135 5.10 -0.53 -13.47
N PHE A 136 4.32 -1.25 -14.26
CA PHE A 136 2.87 -1.06 -14.35
C PHE A 136 2.16 -2.34 -14.75
N ALA A 137 0.91 -2.48 -14.32
CA ALA A 137 -0.01 -3.48 -14.86
C ALA A 137 -0.87 -2.85 -15.95
N VAL A 138 -1.04 -3.55 -17.06
CA VAL A 138 -1.77 -3.06 -18.23
C VAL A 138 -2.53 -4.18 -18.93
N VAL A 139 -3.73 -3.87 -19.42
CA VAL A 139 -4.57 -4.74 -20.26
C VAL A 139 -4.20 -4.52 -21.72
N ILE A 140 -3.63 -5.54 -22.35
CA ILE A 140 -3.09 -5.50 -23.72
C ILE A 140 -3.17 -6.86 -24.41
N THR A 141 -3.01 -6.90 -25.73
CA THR A 141 -2.85 -8.14 -26.51
C THR A 141 -1.43 -8.72 -26.38
N PRO A 142 -1.21 -10.01 -26.68
CA PRO A 142 0.13 -10.59 -26.78
C PRO A 142 1.05 -9.84 -27.77
N LEU A 143 0.52 -9.36 -28.89
CA LEU A 143 1.30 -8.56 -29.86
C LEU A 143 1.76 -7.23 -29.27
N GLN A 144 0.93 -6.58 -28.46
CA GLN A 144 1.30 -5.37 -27.73
C GLN A 144 2.33 -5.65 -26.63
N ALA A 145 2.21 -6.79 -25.95
CA ALA A 145 3.17 -7.24 -24.95
C ALA A 145 4.56 -7.48 -25.60
N ASP A 146 4.61 -8.07 -26.80
CA ASP A 146 5.84 -8.24 -27.58
C ASP A 146 6.44 -6.90 -28.02
N LYS A 147 5.61 -5.92 -28.46
CA LYS A 147 6.09 -4.56 -28.75
C LYS A 147 6.76 -3.91 -27.54
N LEU A 148 6.20 -4.12 -26.34
CA LEU A 148 6.75 -3.60 -25.09
C LEU A 148 8.04 -4.34 -24.70
N SER A 149 8.11 -5.67 -24.85
CA SER A 149 9.30 -6.45 -24.46
C SER A 149 10.55 -6.06 -25.27
N ARG A 150 10.38 -5.61 -26.51
CA ARG A 150 11.48 -5.13 -27.39
C ARG A 150 11.99 -3.74 -27.04
N ARG A 151 11.34 -3.01 -26.13
CA ARG A 151 11.78 -1.66 -25.73
C ARG A 151 13.00 -1.76 -24.82
N LYS A 152 14.05 -0.99 -25.15
CA LYS A 152 15.29 -0.96 -24.36
C LYS A 152 15.07 -0.59 -22.88
N GLU A 153 14.03 0.18 -22.60
CA GLU A 153 13.63 0.63 -21.26
C GLU A 153 12.98 -0.48 -20.42
N VAL A 154 12.45 -1.53 -21.05
CA VAL A 154 11.73 -2.64 -20.40
C VAL A 154 12.72 -3.72 -20.00
N ALA A 155 12.57 -4.20 -18.76
CA ALA A 155 13.35 -5.30 -18.20
C ALA A 155 12.64 -6.64 -18.41
N ASN A 156 11.33 -6.68 -18.13
CA ASN A 156 10.53 -7.90 -18.23
C ASN A 156 9.06 -7.55 -18.51
N VAL A 157 8.37 -8.46 -19.20
CA VAL A 157 6.92 -8.43 -19.45
C VAL A 157 6.38 -9.81 -19.06
N MET A 158 5.52 -9.85 -18.04
CA MET A 158 4.96 -11.10 -17.51
C MET A 158 3.45 -11.09 -17.58
N LEU A 159 2.88 -12.22 -17.97
CA LEU A 159 1.44 -12.45 -17.83
C LEU A 159 1.10 -12.49 -16.34
N ASP A 160 0.06 -11.77 -15.95
CA ASP A 160 -0.43 -11.75 -14.57
C ASP A 160 -1.14 -13.06 -14.22
N TYR A 161 -0.84 -13.61 -13.03
CA TYR A 161 -1.20 -14.96 -12.60
C TYR A 161 -1.94 -14.95 -11.25
N SER A 162 -2.68 -16.02 -10.98
CA SER A 162 -3.45 -16.15 -9.74
C SER A 162 -2.58 -16.51 -8.53
N VAL A 163 -2.97 -16.02 -7.36
CA VAL A 163 -2.37 -16.29 -6.07
C VAL A 163 -3.46 -16.70 -5.07
N ARG A 164 -3.09 -17.45 -4.02
CA ARG A 164 -4.01 -17.94 -2.99
C ARG A 164 -3.48 -17.59 -1.61
N THR A 165 -4.37 -17.53 -0.62
CA THR A 165 -3.99 -17.45 0.79
C THR A 165 -3.15 -18.67 1.17
N ALA A 166 -2.15 -18.47 1.99
CA ALA A 166 -1.35 -19.54 2.58
C ALA A 166 -1.10 -19.18 4.04
N THR A 167 -1.57 -20.01 4.97
CA THR A 167 -1.20 -19.92 6.38
C THR A 167 -0.95 -21.32 6.95
N THR A 168 0.07 -21.39 7.79
CA THR A 168 0.33 -22.51 8.71
C THR A 168 0.27 -21.98 10.14
N HIS A 169 -0.01 -22.87 11.10
CA HIS A 169 -0.48 -22.60 12.47
C HIS A 169 0.46 -21.79 13.39
N THR A 170 -0.15 -21.29 14.47
CA THR A 170 0.14 -20.11 15.31
C THR A 170 1.10 -20.33 16.52
N PRO A 171 1.30 -19.40 17.49
CA PRO A 171 2.61 -18.99 17.99
C PRO A 171 2.94 -19.51 19.40
N GLU A 172 2.15 -20.43 19.97
CA GLU A 172 2.44 -21.05 21.27
C GLU A 172 3.79 -21.79 21.24
N PHE A 173 4.25 -22.14 20.05
CA PHE A 173 5.59 -22.64 19.80
C PHE A 173 6.73 -21.65 20.16
N LEU A 174 6.47 -20.34 20.23
CA LEU A 174 7.51 -19.30 20.27
C LEU A 174 7.82 -18.71 21.67
N GLY A 175 7.15 -19.15 22.74
CA GLY A 175 7.53 -18.81 24.13
C GLY A 175 7.52 -17.31 24.49
N LEU A 176 6.73 -16.48 23.80
CA LEU A 176 6.73 -15.03 23.98
C LEU A 176 6.39 -14.48 25.38
N PRO A 177 5.44 -15.06 26.15
CA PRO A 177 5.06 -14.49 27.44
C PRO A 177 6.20 -14.40 28.47
N GLN A 178 7.24 -15.21 28.31
CA GLN A 178 8.45 -15.20 29.14
C GLN A 178 9.69 -14.64 28.41
N GLY A 179 9.52 -14.18 27.16
CA GLY A 179 10.60 -13.78 26.25
C GLY A 179 10.56 -12.29 25.89
N ALA A 180 10.49 -11.99 24.59
CA ALA A 180 10.63 -10.64 24.03
C ALA A 180 9.69 -9.60 24.67
N TRP A 181 8.49 -9.99 25.12
CA TRP A 181 7.58 -9.05 25.80
C TRP A 181 8.16 -8.50 27.10
N VAL A 182 8.82 -9.33 27.91
CA VAL A 182 9.41 -8.89 29.17
C VAL A 182 10.56 -7.89 28.92
N GLN A 183 11.32 -8.09 27.85
CA GLN A 183 12.41 -7.20 27.45
C GLN A 183 11.90 -5.84 26.96
N GLU A 184 10.74 -5.81 26.32
CA GLU A 184 10.08 -4.61 25.82
C GLU A 184 9.10 -3.97 26.83
N GLY A 185 9.19 -4.32 28.12
CA GLY A 185 8.40 -3.72 29.21
C GLY A 185 7.01 -4.33 29.44
N GLY A 186 6.65 -5.38 28.71
CA GLY A 186 5.40 -6.15 28.83
C GLY A 186 4.50 -6.08 27.60
N PRO A 187 3.43 -6.89 27.53
CA PRO A 187 2.49 -6.91 26.41
C PRO A 187 1.82 -5.56 26.15
N GLN A 188 1.69 -4.71 27.18
CA GLN A 188 1.15 -3.37 27.08
C GLN A 188 2.03 -2.38 26.32
N PHE A 189 3.29 -2.72 26.02
CA PHE A 189 4.23 -1.90 25.24
C PHE A 189 4.75 -2.59 23.97
N ALA A 190 4.58 -3.92 23.86
CA ALA A 190 5.10 -4.71 22.75
C ALA A 190 4.58 -4.23 21.37
N GLY A 191 5.51 -3.74 20.54
CA GLY A 191 5.25 -3.22 19.20
C GLY A 191 4.76 -1.77 19.15
N GLN A 192 4.79 -1.04 20.26
CA GLN A 192 4.34 0.35 20.30
C GLN A 192 5.03 1.22 19.24
N GLY A 193 4.23 2.00 18.50
CA GLY A 193 4.73 2.91 17.47
C GLY A 193 5.13 2.21 16.17
N VAL A 194 4.99 0.88 16.08
CA VAL A 194 5.16 0.11 14.85
C VAL A 194 3.82 -0.01 14.15
N VAL A 195 3.81 0.14 12.81
CA VAL A 195 2.65 -0.18 11.98
C VAL A 195 2.94 -1.46 11.20
N ILE A 196 2.11 -2.48 11.36
CA ILE A 196 2.20 -3.74 10.62
C ILE A 196 1.24 -3.67 9.43
N GLY A 197 1.81 -3.73 8.23
CA GLY A 197 1.05 -3.81 6.98
C GLY A 197 0.68 -5.27 6.66
N LEU A 198 -0.62 -5.57 6.54
CA LEU A 198 -1.12 -6.88 6.16
C LEU A 198 -1.71 -6.85 4.75
N ILE A 199 -1.33 -7.82 3.93
CA ILE A 199 -1.88 -8.03 2.59
C ILE A 199 -2.61 -9.36 2.59
N ASP A 200 -3.93 -9.31 2.65
CA ASP A 200 -4.76 -10.49 2.93
C ASP A 200 -6.18 -10.33 2.37
N THR A 201 -7.19 -10.98 2.96
CA THR A 201 -8.60 -10.96 2.55
C THR A 201 -9.39 -9.74 3.07
N GLY A 202 -8.75 -8.85 3.82
CA GLY A 202 -9.36 -7.67 4.41
C GLY A 202 -9.32 -7.71 5.93
N ILE A 203 -10.17 -6.90 6.56
CA ILE A 203 -10.36 -6.92 8.01
C ILE A 203 -11.82 -6.68 8.39
N ASP A 204 -12.28 -7.34 9.46
CA ASP A 204 -13.45 -6.91 10.22
C ASP A 204 -13.02 -5.83 11.24
N PRO A 205 -13.31 -4.53 10.99
CA PRO A 205 -12.89 -3.44 11.86
C PRO A 205 -13.60 -3.45 13.21
N THR A 206 -14.72 -4.18 13.34
CA THR A 206 -15.54 -4.21 14.56
C THR A 206 -15.07 -5.25 15.57
N HIS A 207 -14.12 -6.11 15.18
CA HIS A 207 -13.62 -7.17 16.05
C HIS A 207 -12.90 -6.60 17.29
N PRO A 208 -13.17 -7.09 18.52
CA PRO A 208 -12.60 -6.54 19.77
C PRO A 208 -11.07 -6.47 19.81
N SER A 209 -10.39 -7.38 19.09
CA SER A 209 -8.94 -7.36 18.93
C SER A 209 -8.38 -6.08 18.29
N PHE A 210 -9.22 -5.26 17.66
CA PHE A 210 -8.83 -4.03 16.96
C PHE A 210 -9.44 -2.76 17.58
N ALA A 211 -10.05 -2.86 18.75
CA ALA A 211 -10.52 -1.70 19.51
C ALA A 211 -9.33 -0.83 19.97
N ASP A 212 -9.53 0.48 20.09
CA ASP A 212 -8.49 1.43 20.55
C ASP A 212 -8.88 2.19 21.83
N ASP A 213 -9.90 1.71 22.53
CA ASP A 213 -10.48 2.26 23.75
C ASP A 213 -10.35 1.33 24.97
N LEU A 214 -9.66 0.19 24.83
CA LEU A 214 -9.49 -0.80 25.89
C LEU A 214 -8.55 -0.36 27.03
N SER A 215 -7.77 0.70 26.83
CA SER A 215 -6.85 1.27 27.83
C SER A 215 -6.89 2.79 27.79
N THR A 216 -6.66 3.42 28.95
CA THR A 216 -6.49 4.87 29.09
C THR A 216 -5.09 5.34 28.70
N ASP A 217 -4.16 4.43 28.43
CA ASP A 217 -2.79 4.78 28.08
C ASP A 217 -2.70 5.52 26.73
N SER A 218 -1.71 6.40 26.61
CA SER A 218 -1.45 7.11 25.36
C SER A 218 -1.12 6.13 24.24
N TYR A 219 -1.90 6.16 23.15
CA TYR A 219 -1.73 5.30 21.98
C TYR A 219 -1.78 6.12 20.66
N PRO A 220 -0.79 6.99 20.41
CA PRO A 220 -0.79 7.86 19.24
C PRO A 220 -0.36 7.09 17.99
N VAL A 221 -1.02 7.37 16.86
CA VAL A 221 -0.56 6.92 15.55
C VAL A 221 0.79 7.57 15.24
N PRO A 222 1.78 6.85 14.69
CA PRO A 222 3.09 7.42 14.37
C PRO A 222 2.96 8.61 13.42
N ALA A 223 3.57 9.75 13.77
CA ALA A 223 3.39 11.02 13.05
C ALA A 223 3.83 10.98 11.57
N HIS A 224 4.68 10.01 11.20
CA HIS A 224 5.15 9.83 9.83
C HIS A 224 4.24 8.92 8.99
N TYR A 225 3.29 8.22 9.61
CA TYR A 225 2.37 7.33 8.92
C TYR A 225 1.39 8.14 8.06
N SER A 226 1.30 7.77 6.79
CA SER A 226 0.57 8.52 5.76
C SER A 226 -0.43 7.65 4.97
N GLY A 227 -0.70 6.45 5.48
CA GLY A 227 -1.73 5.57 4.91
C GLY A 227 -3.13 6.17 5.01
N ILE A 228 -4.01 5.71 4.13
CA ILE A 228 -5.41 6.16 4.10
C ILE A 228 -6.34 5.09 4.63
N CYS A 229 -7.47 5.52 5.19
CA CYS A 229 -8.63 4.69 5.42
C CYS A 229 -9.60 4.91 4.27
N GLU A 230 -9.72 3.93 3.39
CA GLU A 230 -10.70 3.92 2.32
C GLU A 230 -12.12 3.87 2.90
N VAL A 231 -13.05 4.61 2.31
CA VAL A 231 -14.45 4.65 2.74
C VAL A 231 -15.35 4.11 1.63
N THR A 232 -16.10 3.06 1.95
CA THR A 232 -17.10 2.44 1.07
C THR A 232 -18.43 2.26 1.83
N ASN A 233 -19.48 1.79 1.17
CA ASN A 233 -20.78 1.56 1.80
C ASN A 233 -20.71 0.53 2.95
N ASP A 234 -19.87 -0.48 2.79
CA ASP A 234 -19.65 -1.60 3.70
C ASP A 234 -18.38 -1.45 4.56
N PHE A 235 -17.66 -0.34 4.40
CA PHE A 235 -16.54 0.09 5.23
C PHE A 235 -16.63 1.61 5.46
N PRO A 236 -17.60 2.06 6.29
CA PRO A 236 -17.92 3.47 6.42
C PRO A 236 -16.83 4.27 7.15
N SER A 237 -16.96 5.60 7.09
CA SER A 237 -16.14 6.51 7.89
C SER A 237 -16.21 6.14 9.38
N GLY A 238 -15.05 6.03 10.04
CA GLY A 238 -14.94 5.55 11.42
C GLY A 238 -14.57 4.06 11.57
N SER A 239 -14.48 3.31 10.46
CA SER A 239 -14.00 1.92 10.49
C SER A 239 -12.51 1.82 10.86
N CYS A 240 -11.71 2.85 10.55
CA CYS A 240 -10.35 2.98 11.07
C CYS A 240 -10.35 3.81 12.36
N ASN A 241 -9.44 3.46 13.26
CA ASN A 241 -9.23 4.09 14.55
C ASN A 241 -7.71 4.19 14.84
N ARG A 242 -7.30 4.37 16.10
CA ARG A 242 -5.85 4.41 16.42
C ARG A 242 -5.19 3.03 16.35
N LYS A 243 -5.93 1.93 16.34
CA LYS A 243 -5.42 0.56 16.22
C LYS A 243 -5.33 0.12 14.76
N LEU A 244 -6.44 0.18 14.03
CA LEU A 244 -6.51 0.03 12.58
C LEU A 244 -6.34 1.41 11.93
N VAL A 245 -5.11 1.75 11.54
CA VAL A 245 -4.74 3.11 11.11
C VAL A 245 -4.89 3.33 9.60
N GLY A 246 -5.02 2.26 8.82
CA GLY A 246 -5.33 2.37 7.39
C GLY A 246 -5.91 1.07 6.84
N ALA A 247 -6.70 1.22 5.79
CA ALA A 247 -7.44 0.13 5.17
C ALA A 247 -7.68 0.47 3.71
N ARG A 248 -7.31 -0.42 2.79
CA ARG A 248 -7.53 -0.27 1.35
C ARG A 248 -7.78 -1.62 0.69
N HIS A 249 -8.36 -1.61 -0.52
CA HIS A 249 -8.50 -2.81 -1.34
C HIS A 249 -7.93 -2.66 -2.76
N PHE A 250 -7.65 -3.81 -3.38
CA PHE A 250 -7.10 -3.94 -4.72
C PHE A 250 -7.77 -5.11 -5.44
N ALA A 251 -8.52 -4.81 -6.50
CA ALA A 251 -9.25 -5.80 -7.30
C ALA A 251 -9.29 -5.44 -8.79
N ALA A 252 -8.51 -4.47 -9.26
CA ALA A 252 -8.63 -3.99 -10.64
C ALA A 252 -8.31 -5.09 -11.66
N SER A 253 -7.37 -5.99 -11.32
CA SER A 253 -7.01 -7.14 -12.15
C SER A 253 -8.14 -8.17 -12.20
N ALA A 254 -8.76 -8.47 -11.05
CA ALA A 254 -9.90 -9.38 -10.95
C ALA A 254 -11.15 -8.84 -11.68
N ILE A 255 -11.48 -7.56 -11.47
CA ILE A 255 -12.62 -6.89 -12.12
C ILE A 255 -12.45 -6.89 -13.65
N THR A 256 -11.25 -6.56 -14.13
CA THR A 256 -10.98 -6.52 -15.58
C THR A 256 -11.13 -7.89 -16.23
N ARG A 257 -10.77 -8.97 -15.52
CA ARG A 257 -10.93 -10.35 -16.01
C ARG A 257 -12.39 -10.84 -16.01
N GLY A 258 -13.30 -10.09 -15.38
CA GLY A 258 -14.69 -10.51 -15.21
C GLY A 258 -14.88 -11.65 -14.20
N VAL A 259 -13.86 -11.96 -13.38
CA VAL A 259 -13.97 -12.98 -12.33
C VAL A 259 -14.52 -12.43 -11.01
N PHE A 260 -14.46 -11.10 -10.84
CA PHE A 260 -15.00 -10.43 -9.67
C PHE A 260 -16.53 -10.38 -9.74
N ASN A 261 -17.20 -10.99 -8.75
CA ASN A 261 -18.66 -11.01 -8.66
C ASN A 261 -19.13 -10.01 -7.60
N ALA A 262 -19.64 -8.86 -8.01
CA ALA A 262 -20.08 -7.81 -7.07
C ALA A 262 -21.25 -8.20 -6.14
N SER A 263 -21.92 -9.34 -6.38
CA SER A 263 -22.93 -9.89 -5.46
C SER A 263 -22.34 -10.77 -4.36
N GLN A 264 -21.08 -11.17 -4.47
CA GLN A 264 -20.40 -12.08 -3.53
C GLN A 264 -19.10 -11.49 -2.97
N ASP A 265 -18.38 -10.72 -3.79
CA ASP A 265 -17.11 -10.10 -3.49
C ASP A 265 -17.31 -8.62 -3.15
N LEU A 266 -16.65 -8.17 -2.07
CA LEU A 266 -16.71 -6.78 -1.61
C LEU A 266 -15.50 -5.99 -2.11
N ALA A 267 -15.76 -4.98 -2.95
CA ALA A 267 -14.76 -3.99 -3.40
C ALA A 267 -14.54 -2.93 -2.32
N SER A 268 -14.04 -3.40 -1.17
CA SER A 268 -13.80 -2.63 0.04
C SER A 268 -12.73 -3.32 0.89
N PRO A 269 -12.17 -2.64 1.90
CA PRO A 269 -11.25 -3.28 2.84
C PRO A 269 -11.89 -4.35 3.74
N SER A 270 -13.23 -4.48 3.75
CA SER A 270 -13.96 -5.41 4.61
C SER A 270 -13.60 -6.86 4.31
N ASP A 271 -13.43 -7.66 5.36
CA ASP A 271 -13.19 -9.11 5.25
C ASP A 271 -14.50 -9.89 5.13
N SER A 272 -14.64 -10.66 4.05
CA SER A 272 -15.76 -11.61 3.86
C SER A 272 -15.31 -13.08 3.92
N ASP A 273 -14.03 -13.31 4.16
CA ASP A 273 -13.41 -14.63 4.27
C ASP A 273 -13.11 -15.00 5.72
N GLY A 274 -12.50 -14.07 6.46
CA GLY A 274 -12.07 -14.22 7.84
C GLY A 274 -10.56 -14.45 8.00
N HIS A 275 -9.86 -14.90 6.95
CA HIS A 275 -8.43 -15.18 6.99
C HIS A 275 -7.60 -13.94 7.35
N GLY A 276 -7.91 -12.78 6.76
CA GLY A 276 -7.23 -11.52 7.03
C GLY A 276 -7.45 -11.02 8.45
N THR A 277 -8.69 -11.08 8.94
CA THR A 277 -9.05 -10.76 10.33
C THR A 277 -8.30 -11.66 11.31
N HIS A 278 -8.30 -12.96 11.07
CA HIS A 278 -7.58 -13.93 11.88
C HIS A 278 -6.07 -13.64 11.90
N THR A 279 -5.45 -13.47 10.73
CA THR A 279 -4.01 -13.20 10.60
C THR A 279 -3.63 -11.85 11.24
N ALA A 280 -4.45 -10.82 11.09
CA ALA A 280 -4.25 -9.52 11.74
C ALA A 280 -4.31 -9.62 13.26
N SER A 281 -5.26 -10.41 13.79
CA SER A 281 -5.36 -10.66 15.23
C SER A 281 -4.17 -11.43 15.80
N ILE A 282 -3.59 -12.35 15.03
CA ILE A 282 -2.36 -13.05 15.42
C ILE A 282 -1.18 -12.08 15.45
N ALA A 283 -1.03 -11.24 14.43
CA ALA A 283 0.10 -10.32 14.35
C ALA A 283 0.05 -9.26 15.47
N ALA A 284 -1.11 -8.61 15.63
CA ALA A 284 -1.24 -7.44 16.49
C ALA A 284 -2.63 -7.30 17.11
N GLY A 285 -3.38 -8.37 17.33
CA GLY A 285 -4.59 -8.30 18.14
C GLY A 285 -4.29 -7.81 19.56
N ASN A 286 -5.20 -7.05 20.15
CA ASN A 286 -5.10 -6.61 21.53
C ASN A 286 -4.90 -7.80 22.47
N HIS A 287 -4.19 -7.57 23.57
CA HIS A 287 -3.94 -8.58 24.58
C HIS A 287 -5.18 -8.75 25.47
N GLY A 288 -5.47 -9.98 25.90
CA GLY A 288 -6.50 -10.24 26.90
C GLY A 288 -7.92 -10.35 26.33
N ILE A 289 -8.09 -10.54 25.03
CA ILE A 289 -9.40 -10.64 24.38
C ILE A 289 -10.01 -12.01 24.65
N PRO A 290 -11.17 -12.12 25.34
CA PRO A 290 -11.78 -13.42 25.62
C PRO A 290 -12.17 -14.14 24.32
N VAL A 291 -11.84 -15.42 24.22
CA VAL A 291 -12.15 -16.26 23.06
C VAL A 291 -13.25 -17.24 23.44
N ALA A 292 -14.39 -17.12 22.75
CA ALA A 292 -15.48 -18.07 22.86
C ALA A 292 -15.90 -18.58 21.48
N VAL A 293 -15.98 -19.90 21.31
CA VAL A 293 -16.45 -20.55 20.07
C VAL A 293 -17.57 -21.51 20.41
N SER A 294 -18.73 -21.35 19.76
CA SER A 294 -19.92 -22.18 20.00
C SER A 294 -20.32 -22.29 21.48
N GLY A 295 -20.14 -21.21 22.25
CA GLY A 295 -20.45 -21.16 23.69
C GLY A 295 -19.36 -21.70 24.62
N HIS A 296 -18.25 -22.22 24.09
CA HIS A 296 -17.12 -22.70 24.88
C HIS A 296 -16.02 -21.65 24.99
N GLN A 297 -15.50 -21.45 26.20
CA GLN A 297 -14.42 -20.50 26.48
C GLN A 297 -13.05 -21.17 26.25
N PHE A 298 -12.18 -20.51 25.50
CA PHE A 298 -10.82 -20.98 25.17
C PHE A 298 -9.72 -20.11 25.79
N GLY A 299 -10.08 -19.26 26.77
CA GLY A 299 -9.17 -18.33 27.42
C GLY A 299 -9.07 -17.00 26.69
N ASN A 300 -7.95 -16.30 26.84
CA ASN A 300 -7.75 -14.97 26.27
C ASN A 300 -6.73 -15.00 25.14
N ALA A 301 -7.12 -14.45 23.98
CA ALA A 301 -6.25 -14.22 22.84
C ALA A 301 -5.36 -12.99 23.04
N SER A 302 -4.25 -13.00 22.33
CA SER A 302 -3.32 -11.89 22.20
C SER A 302 -2.61 -11.99 20.86
N GLY A 303 -2.37 -10.85 20.22
CA GLY A 303 -1.42 -10.77 19.12
C GLY A 303 0.02 -10.88 19.62
N MET A 304 0.95 -11.11 18.70
CA MET A 304 2.39 -11.12 18.95
C MET A 304 2.93 -9.74 19.34
N ALA A 305 2.34 -8.68 18.78
CA ALA A 305 2.65 -7.29 19.10
C ALA A 305 1.35 -6.53 19.43
N PRO A 306 0.77 -6.73 20.64
CA PRO A 306 -0.54 -6.20 21.01
C PRO A 306 -0.66 -4.68 20.93
N ARG A 307 0.45 -3.95 21.00
CA ARG A 307 0.48 -2.49 20.91
C ARG A 307 0.98 -1.96 19.55
N ALA A 308 1.12 -2.83 18.55
CA ALA A 308 1.36 -2.37 17.18
C ALA A 308 0.06 -1.88 16.53
N HIS A 309 0.19 -0.88 15.67
CA HIS A 309 -0.86 -0.44 14.77
C HIS A 309 -0.97 -1.38 13.57
N ILE A 310 -2.13 -1.41 12.93
CA ILE A 310 -2.44 -2.28 11.81
C ILE A 310 -2.82 -1.42 10.60
N ALA A 311 -2.27 -1.76 9.44
CA ALA A 311 -2.72 -1.24 8.16
C ALA A 311 -3.05 -2.41 7.23
N VAL A 312 -4.27 -2.46 6.69
CA VAL A 312 -4.75 -3.59 5.88
C VAL A 312 -4.88 -3.22 4.41
N TYR A 313 -4.40 -4.10 3.56
CA TYR A 313 -4.43 -3.96 2.11
C TYR A 313 -5.03 -5.24 1.52
N LYS A 314 -6.35 -5.26 1.34
CA LYS A 314 -7.06 -6.39 0.78
C LYS A 314 -6.65 -6.60 -0.68
N ALA A 315 -6.07 -7.75 -1.00
CA ALA A 315 -5.74 -8.14 -2.37
C ALA A 315 -6.15 -9.60 -2.67
N LEU A 316 -6.70 -10.29 -1.67
CA LEU A 316 -7.21 -11.65 -1.76
C LEU A 316 -8.72 -11.66 -1.49
N TYR A 317 -9.40 -12.60 -2.11
CA TYR A 317 -10.84 -12.75 -2.13
C TYR A 317 -11.16 -14.23 -2.01
N LYS A 318 -12.23 -14.53 -1.26
CA LYS A 318 -12.64 -15.90 -0.94
C LYS A 318 -12.84 -16.78 -2.18
N SER A 319 -13.50 -16.25 -3.20
CA SER A 319 -13.93 -16.98 -4.40
C SER A 319 -12.76 -17.37 -5.31
N PHE A 320 -11.79 -16.47 -5.52
CA PHE A 320 -10.73 -16.66 -6.51
C PHE A 320 -9.30 -16.51 -6.00
N GLY A 321 -9.09 -16.18 -4.72
CA GLY A 321 -7.79 -15.76 -4.20
C GLY A 321 -7.48 -14.35 -4.65
N GLY A 322 -6.36 -14.13 -5.34
CA GLY A 322 -6.03 -12.83 -5.92
C GLY A 322 -5.22 -12.96 -7.19
N PHE A 323 -4.74 -11.83 -7.70
CA PHE A 323 -3.82 -11.78 -8.83
C PHE A 323 -2.54 -11.04 -8.45
N ALA A 324 -1.43 -11.44 -9.05
CA ALA A 324 -0.13 -10.84 -8.76
C ALA A 324 -0.14 -9.32 -8.99
N ALA A 325 -0.87 -8.81 -9.99
CA ALA A 325 -0.98 -7.38 -10.25
C ALA A 325 -1.65 -6.61 -9.09
N ASP A 326 -2.68 -7.18 -8.47
CA ASP A 326 -3.38 -6.59 -7.32
C ASP A 326 -2.50 -6.68 -6.05
N VAL A 327 -1.84 -7.82 -5.82
CA VAL A 327 -0.92 -8.01 -4.69
C VAL A 327 0.30 -7.10 -4.78
N VAL A 328 0.92 -6.96 -5.95
CA VAL A 328 2.04 -6.04 -6.15
C VAL A 328 1.59 -4.59 -5.93
N ALA A 329 0.35 -4.24 -6.30
CA ALA A 329 -0.20 -2.91 -6.01
C ALA A 329 -0.35 -2.68 -4.49
N ALA A 330 -0.81 -3.69 -3.76
CA ALA A 330 -0.90 -3.66 -2.31
C ALA A 330 0.48 -3.49 -1.65
N ILE A 331 1.49 -4.27 -2.06
CA ILE A 331 2.87 -4.14 -1.53
C ILE A 331 3.45 -2.75 -1.86
N ASP A 332 3.26 -2.26 -3.08
CA ASP A 332 3.74 -0.92 -3.48
C ASP A 332 3.11 0.18 -2.61
N GLN A 333 1.85 0.00 -2.22
CA GLN A 333 1.14 0.91 -1.33
C GLN A 333 1.62 0.81 0.12
N VAL A 334 1.96 -0.38 0.63
CA VAL A 334 2.57 -0.54 1.97
C VAL A 334 3.85 0.31 2.07
N LEU A 335 4.73 0.25 1.06
CA LEU A 335 6.00 0.98 1.05
C LEU A 335 5.88 2.50 0.89
N PHE A 336 4.68 3.00 0.54
CA PHE A 336 4.41 4.43 0.48
C PHE A 336 4.15 5.05 1.85
N CYS A 337 3.54 4.29 2.75
CA CYS A 337 2.83 4.82 3.92
C CYS A 337 3.76 5.19 5.07
#